data_AF-Q14QC0-F1
#
_entry.id   AF-Q14QC0-F1
#
_cell.length_a   1.000
_cell.length_b   1.000
_cell.length_c   1.000
_cell.angle_alpha   90.00
_cell.angle_beta   90.00
_cell.angle_gamma   90.00
#
_symmetry.space_group_name_H-M   'P 1'
#
loop_
_entity.id
_entity.type
_entity.pdbx_description
1 polymer ?
#
loop_
_entity_poly.entity_id
_entity_poly.type
_entity_poly.pdbx_seq_one_letter_code
_entity_poly.pdbx_strand_id
1 'polypeptide(L)'
;MLKTNLGKLINGDALTFIKSLENDIVDLILTDPPYLYNLPKRKNEQINKNNISKSINKYINAIYDNNLHNSFDINTYLDEFYRISKTKFMLIWMNRWQIKDYLDWVYKNNMNFDFYFWEKTNPMPTNNFILQDKEYCMIIYSKKHQIPNYQNNYENKKTIFKNSTGSAYKITEHPTEKPLNIFYDLIQKYRRRLK
;
A
#
# COMPACT_ATOMS: atom_id res chain seq x y z
N MET A 1 16.48 16.12 5.28
CA MET A 1 15.43 15.68 6.23
C MET A 1 14.68 16.92 6.71
N LEU A 2 13.37 16.97 6.48
CA LEU A 2 12.49 18.05 6.91
C LEU A 2 11.79 17.63 8.20
N LYS A 3 11.91 18.44 9.27
CA LYS A 3 11.16 18.20 10.51
C LYS A 3 9.78 18.84 10.40
N THR A 4 8.74 18.13 10.83
CA THR A 4 7.36 18.62 10.93
C THR A 4 6.89 18.53 12.38
N ASN A 5 5.70 19.07 12.66
CA ASN A 5 5.01 18.89 13.94
C ASN A 5 4.59 17.43 14.21
N LEU A 6 4.54 16.59 13.16
CA LEU A 6 4.11 15.18 13.25
C LEU A 6 5.27 14.18 13.17
N GLY A 7 6.45 14.61 12.69
CA GLY A 7 7.58 13.71 12.55
C GLY A 7 8.68 14.23 11.65
N LYS A 8 9.36 13.31 10.98
CA LYS A 8 10.48 13.59 10.08
C LYS A 8 10.12 13.10 8.68
N LEU A 9 10.24 13.99 7.69
CA LEU A 9 10.11 13.67 6.28
C LEU A 9 11.49 13.61 5.65
N ILE A 10 11.70 12.61 4.79
CA ILE A 10 12.98 12.35 4.15
C ILE A 10 12.73 12.26 2.65
N ASN A 11 13.44 13.09 1.90
CA ASN A 11 13.47 13.02 0.44
C ASN A 11 14.72 12.25 0.04
N GLY A 12 14.56 11.09 -0.57
CA GLY A 12 15.64 10.21 -0.98
C GLY A 12 15.14 8.80 -1.30
N ASP A 13 16.07 7.92 -1.68
CA ASP A 13 15.78 6.51 -1.88
C ASP A 13 15.39 5.84 -0.56
N ALA A 14 14.21 5.19 -0.54
CA ALA A 14 13.65 4.60 0.66
C ALA A 14 14.52 3.45 1.19
N LEU A 15 15.02 2.57 0.31
CA LEU A 15 15.83 1.43 0.72
C LEU A 15 17.15 1.86 1.37
N THR A 16 17.81 2.86 0.78
CA THR A 16 19.04 3.44 1.32
C THR A 16 18.82 4.00 2.72
N PHE A 17 17.71 4.72 2.93
CA PHE A 17 17.37 5.23 4.26
C PHE A 17 17.05 4.10 5.25
N ILE A 18 16.23 3.13 4.85
CA ILE A 18 15.86 2.01 5.72
C ILE A 18 17.09 1.24 6.19
N LYS A 19 18.06 0.97 5.30
CA LYS A 19 19.33 0.30 5.62
C LYS A 19 20.17 1.04 6.66
N SER A 20 20.00 2.36 6.79
CA SER A 20 20.69 3.17 7.80
C SER A 20 20.07 3.07 9.20
N LEU A 21 18.83 2.56 9.32
CA LEU A 21 18.15 2.41 10.60
C LEU A 21 18.68 1.21 11.37
N GLU A 22 18.71 1.33 12.70
CA GLU A 22 19.05 0.23 13.60
C GLU A 22 17.97 -0.87 13.58
N ASN A 23 18.34 -2.06 14.07
CA ASN A 23 17.39 -3.17 14.24
C ASN A 23 16.33 -2.79 15.28
N ASP A 24 15.12 -3.33 15.13
CA ASP A 24 14.07 -3.23 16.15
C ASP A 24 13.78 -1.79 16.64
N ILE A 25 13.80 -0.81 15.72
CA ILE A 25 13.56 0.60 16.05
C ILE A 25 12.16 1.09 15.67
N VAL A 26 11.47 0.40 14.75
CA VAL A 26 10.16 0.80 14.22
C VAL A 26 9.02 0.01 14.90
N ASP A 27 8.02 0.75 15.39
CA ASP A 27 6.84 0.17 16.07
C ASP A 27 5.77 -0.33 15.09
N LEU A 28 5.59 0.34 13.94
CA LEU A 28 4.63 0.00 12.89
C LEU A 28 5.19 0.34 11.52
N ILE A 29 5.12 -0.62 10.59
CA ILE A 29 5.37 -0.41 9.16
C ILE A 29 4.03 -0.43 8.46
N LEU A 30 3.67 0.68 7.83
CA LEU A 30 2.48 0.83 6.98
C LEU A 30 2.93 1.52 5.71
N THR A 31 2.89 0.81 4.58
CA THR A 31 3.47 1.30 3.32
C THR A 31 2.58 0.95 2.13
N ASP A 32 2.76 1.74 1.08
CA ASP A 32 2.08 1.66 -0.20
C ASP A 32 3.11 1.82 -1.33
N PRO A 33 3.90 0.76 -1.60
CA PRO A 33 4.97 0.81 -2.57
C PRO A 33 4.44 0.85 -4.01
N PRO A 34 5.28 1.21 -5.00
CA PRO A 34 4.93 1.13 -6.42
C PRO A 34 4.44 -0.26 -6.82
N TYR A 35 3.40 -0.29 -7.64
CA TYR A 35 2.77 -1.52 -8.09
C TYR A 35 3.28 -1.96 -9.46
N LEU A 36 3.33 -3.27 -9.68
CA LEU A 36 3.58 -3.80 -11.02
C LEU A 36 2.33 -3.61 -11.88
N TYR A 37 2.34 -2.66 -12.81
CA TYR A 37 1.23 -2.49 -13.74
C TYR A 37 1.56 -3.06 -15.12
N ASN A 38 0.71 -3.97 -15.59
CA ASN A 38 0.65 -4.33 -17.01
C ASN A 38 -0.21 -3.28 -17.76
N LEU A 39 0.30 -2.05 -17.88
CA LEU A 39 -0.39 -1.01 -18.65
C LEU A 39 -0.14 -1.22 -20.15
N PRO A 40 -1.15 -0.98 -21.01
CA PRO A 40 -0.90 -0.86 -22.44
C PRO A 40 0.08 0.30 -22.73
N LYS A 41 0.75 0.23 -23.88
CA LYS A 41 1.69 1.28 -24.33
C LYS A 41 1.02 2.67 -24.27
N ARG A 42 1.78 3.68 -23.85
CA ARG A 42 1.35 5.09 -23.82
C ARG A 42 0.73 5.46 -25.18
N LYS A 43 -0.52 5.92 -25.17
CA LYS A 43 -1.22 6.41 -26.36
C LYS A 43 -1.30 7.93 -26.29
N ASN A 44 -1.06 8.60 -27.41
CA ASN A 44 -1.28 10.04 -27.53
C ASN A 44 -2.77 10.34 -27.26
N GLU A 45 -3.03 11.38 -26.45
CA GLU A 45 -4.37 11.76 -26.00
C GLU A 45 -5.35 12.06 -27.15
N GLN A 46 -4.82 12.35 -28.35
CA GLN A 46 -5.57 12.77 -29.53
C GLN A 46 -6.43 11.66 -30.19
N ILE A 47 -6.26 10.38 -29.84
CA ILE A 47 -6.91 9.26 -30.57
C ILE A 47 -8.33 8.93 -30.04
N ASN A 48 -8.75 9.48 -28.90
CA ASN A 48 -9.90 8.95 -28.16
C ASN A 48 -11.15 9.85 -28.16
N LYS A 49 -12.26 9.33 -28.74
CA LYS A 49 -13.53 10.06 -28.96
C LYS A 49 -14.45 10.20 -27.74
N ASN A 50 -14.27 9.45 -26.64
CA ASN A 50 -15.25 9.36 -25.54
C ASN A 50 -14.63 9.69 -24.16
N ASN A 51 -15.42 10.22 -23.22
CA ASN A 51 -14.92 10.69 -21.90
C ASN A 51 -14.23 9.61 -21.06
N ILE A 52 -14.72 8.36 -21.12
CA ILE A 52 -14.14 7.23 -20.39
C ILE A 52 -12.69 6.97 -20.82
N SER A 53 -12.42 6.98 -22.13
CA SER A 53 -11.08 6.69 -22.66
C SER A 53 -10.09 7.84 -22.45
N LYS A 54 -10.57 9.08 -22.28
CA LYS A 54 -9.74 10.20 -21.79
C LYS A 54 -9.32 9.99 -20.33
N SER A 55 -10.25 9.60 -19.45
CA SER A 55 -9.93 9.33 -18.04
C SER A 55 -8.96 8.17 -17.85
N ILE A 56 -9.11 7.08 -18.63
CA ILE A 56 -8.14 5.96 -18.64
C ILE A 56 -6.76 6.44 -19.07
N ASN A 57 -6.67 7.19 -20.18
CA ASN A 57 -5.38 7.69 -20.66
C ASN A 57 -4.71 8.64 -19.66
N LYS A 58 -5.48 9.52 -19.01
CA LYS A 58 -4.95 10.43 -17.97
C LYS A 58 -4.34 9.65 -16.81
N TYR A 59 -5.00 8.58 -16.35
CA TYR A 59 -4.47 7.71 -15.30
C TYR A 59 -3.20 6.97 -15.74
N ILE A 60 -3.21 6.40 -16.96
CA ILE A 60 -2.04 5.72 -17.53
C ILE A 60 -0.85 6.68 -17.65
N ASN A 61 -1.06 7.87 -18.23
CA ASN A 61 -0.04 8.89 -18.38
C ASN A 61 0.54 9.28 -17.02
N ALA A 62 -0.30 9.51 -16.01
CA ALA A 62 0.17 9.84 -14.66
C ALA A 62 1.01 8.72 -14.02
N ILE A 63 0.73 7.44 -14.27
CA ILE A 63 1.57 6.33 -13.81
C ILE A 63 2.94 6.34 -14.49
N TYR A 64 2.98 6.54 -15.82
CA TYR A 64 4.24 6.61 -16.57
C TYR A 64 5.07 7.82 -16.17
N ASP A 65 4.46 9.02 -16.11
CA ASP A 65 5.14 10.27 -15.79
C ASP A 65 5.72 10.28 -14.36
N ASN A 66 5.16 9.49 -13.44
CA ASN A 66 5.66 9.31 -12.07
C ASN A 66 6.51 8.03 -11.87
N ASN A 67 6.88 7.31 -12.93
CA ASN A 67 7.65 6.05 -12.87
C ASN A 67 7.02 4.96 -11.96
N LEU A 68 5.70 4.96 -11.79
CA LEU A 68 4.98 4.04 -10.89
C LEU A 68 4.65 2.68 -11.52
N HIS A 69 5.25 2.33 -12.66
CA HIS A 69 4.93 1.12 -13.44
C HIS A 69 5.91 -0.04 -13.20
N ASN A 70 7.09 0.24 -12.63
CA ASN A 70 8.09 -0.77 -12.34
C ASN A 70 7.91 -1.26 -10.90
N SER A 71 7.84 -2.58 -10.71
CA SER A 71 7.89 -3.16 -9.36
C SER A 71 9.20 -2.79 -8.67
N PHE A 72 9.23 -2.92 -7.36
CA PHE A 72 10.44 -2.79 -6.54
C PHE A 72 10.98 -4.18 -6.15
N ASP A 73 12.18 -4.21 -5.57
CA ASP A 73 12.76 -5.43 -5.01
C ASP A 73 12.03 -5.82 -3.70
N ILE A 74 10.92 -6.54 -3.85
CA ILE A 74 10.03 -6.94 -2.75
C ILE A 74 10.82 -7.66 -1.65
N ASN A 75 11.68 -8.62 -2.00
CA ASN A 75 12.39 -9.44 -1.02
C ASN A 75 13.34 -8.58 -0.18
N THR A 76 14.17 -7.75 -0.81
CA THR A 76 15.13 -6.91 -0.08
C THR A 76 14.44 -5.92 0.86
N TYR A 77 13.30 -5.34 0.43
CA TYR A 77 12.52 -4.46 1.30
C TYR A 77 11.87 -5.21 2.46
N LEU A 78 11.32 -6.41 2.23
CA LEU A 78 10.72 -7.21 3.30
C LEU A 78 11.76 -7.69 4.33
N ASP A 79 12.96 -8.04 3.88
CA ASP A 79 14.08 -8.39 4.77
C ASP A 79 14.44 -7.20 5.68
N GLU A 80 14.53 -5.99 5.09
CA GLU A 80 14.81 -4.78 5.85
C GLU A 80 13.64 -4.34 6.76
N PHE A 81 12.39 -4.49 6.32
CA PHE A 81 11.21 -4.26 7.15
C PHE A 81 11.17 -5.23 8.33
N TYR A 82 11.49 -6.49 8.11
CA TYR A 82 11.64 -7.48 9.17
C TYR A 82 12.72 -7.06 10.15
N ARG A 83 13.89 -6.63 9.66
CA ARG A 83 15.03 -6.20 10.50
C ARG A 83 14.70 -5.03 11.42
N ILE A 84 14.08 -3.97 10.88
CA ILE A 84 13.80 -2.74 11.64
C ILE A 84 12.54 -2.82 12.52
N SER A 85 11.60 -3.74 12.23
CA SER A 85 10.33 -3.85 12.95
C SER A 85 10.52 -4.56 14.28
N LYS A 86 10.12 -3.93 15.40
CA LYS A 86 10.21 -4.52 16.74
C LYS A 86 9.38 -5.78 16.90
N THR A 87 8.22 -5.82 16.25
CA THR A 87 7.22 -6.89 16.40
C THR A 87 7.14 -7.77 15.16
N LYS A 88 7.97 -7.49 14.14
CA LYS A 88 7.93 -8.15 12.83
C LYS A 88 6.53 -8.11 12.22
N PHE A 89 5.80 -7.03 12.50
CA PHE A 89 4.46 -6.74 12.01
C PHE A 89 4.54 -5.62 10.98
N MET A 90 3.90 -5.82 9.83
CA MET A 90 3.86 -4.85 8.74
C MET A 90 2.56 -4.94 7.94
N LEU A 91 2.13 -3.80 7.43
CA LEU A 91 0.96 -3.62 6.57
C LEU A 91 1.44 -3.06 5.23
N ILE A 92 1.19 -3.80 4.15
CA ILE A 92 1.70 -3.45 2.83
C ILE A 92 0.56 -3.44 1.83
N TRP A 93 0.23 -2.26 1.32
CA TRP A 93 -0.70 -2.12 0.22
C TRP A 93 -0.08 -2.64 -1.07
N MET A 94 -0.89 -3.33 -1.89
CA MET A 94 -0.43 -3.96 -3.12
C MET A 94 -1.57 -4.14 -4.12
N ASN A 95 -1.18 -4.36 -5.37
CA ASN A 95 -2.10 -4.92 -6.35
C ASN A 95 -2.08 -6.46 -6.30
N ARG A 96 -3.04 -7.08 -7.00
CA ARG A 96 -3.17 -8.54 -7.04
C ARG A 96 -1.98 -9.27 -7.66
N TRP A 97 -1.24 -8.60 -8.55
CA TRP A 97 -0.18 -9.22 -9.35
C TRP A 97 1.07 -9.49 -8.50
N GLN A 98 1.30 -8.67 -7.48
CA GLN A 98 2.43 -8.82 -6.57
C GLN A 98 2.15 -9.82 -5.43
N ILE A 99 0.89 -10.26 -5.23
CA ILE A 99 0.51 -11.15 -4.11
C ILE A 99 1.41 -12.38 -4.03
N LYS A 100 1.70 -13.02 -5.17
CA LYS A 100 2.55 -14.20 -5.21
C LYS A 100 3.95 -13.93 -4.65
N ASP A 101 4.58 -12.82 -5.05
CA ASP A 101 5.93 -12.47 -4.65
C ASP A 101 6.01 -12.24 -3.13
N TYR A 102 4.99 -11.59 -2.54
CA TYR A 102 4.89 -11.45 -1.09
C TYR A 102 4.68 -12.79 -0.38
N LEU A 103 3.81 -13.66 -0.91
CA LEU A 103 3.56 -14.98 -0.33
C LEU A 103 4.80 -15.87 -0.35
N ASP A 104 5.57 -15.85 -1.44
CA ASP A 104 6.83 -16.60 -1.54
C ASP A 104 7.79 -16.19 -0.40
N TRP A 105 7.93 -14.89 -0.12
CA TRP A 105 8.73 -14.41 1.00
C TRP A 105 8.16 -14.82 2.36
N VAL A 106 6.84 -14.72 2.54
CA VAL A 106 6.14 -15.10 3.79
C VAL A 106 6.37 -16.57 4.12
N TYR A 107 6.21 -17.46 3.15
CA TYR A 107 6.42 -18.90 3.35
C TYR A 107 7.88 -19.23 3.61
N LYS A 108 8.80 -18.63 2.82
CA LYS A 108 10.25 -18.80 3.01
C LYS A 108 10.69 -18.43 4.43
N ASN A 109 10.13 -17.35 4.99
CA ASN A 109 10.50 -16.83 6.30
C ASN A 109 9.60 -17.34 7.46
N ASN A 110 8.72 -18.31 7.18
CA ASN A 110 7.81 -18.90 8.17
C ASN A 110 6.94 -17.87 8.93
N MET A 111 6.46 -16.86 8.20
CA MET A 111 5.61 -15.80 8.72
C MET A 111 4.12 -16.17 8.59
N ASN A 112 3.26 -15.46 9.31
CA ASN A 112 1.82 -15.49 9.07
C ASN A 112 1.41 -14.32 8.19
N PHE A 113 0.28 -14.47 7.51
CA PHE A 113 -0.31 -13.40 6.73
C PHE A 113 -1.85 -13.38 6.85
N ASP A 114 -2.43 -12.25 6.53
CA ASP A 114 -3.87 -12.04 6.32
C ASP A 114 -4.05 -10.84 5.37
N PHE A 115 -5.28 -10.45 5.06
CA PHE A 115 -5.57 -9.34 4.16
C PHE A 115 -6.56 -8.34 4.76
N TYR A 116 -6.28 -7.07 4.50
CA TYR A 116 -7.29 -6.04 4.39
C TYR A 116 -7.68 -5.85 2.93
N PHE A 117 -8.96 -5.54 2.71
CA PHE A 117 -9.49 -5.16 1.41
C PHE A 117 -10.08 -3.76 1.51
N TRP A 118 -9.73 -2.92 0.55
CA TRP A 118 -10.49 -1.69 0.31
C TRP A 118 -11.44 -1.94 -0.85
N GLU A 119 -12.73 -2.06 -0.55
CA GLU A 119 -13.83 -2.10 -1.52
C GLU A 119 -14.15 -0.67 -1.97
N LYS A 120 -13.95 -0.43 -3.26
CA LYS A 120 -14.22 0.83 -3.94
C LYS A 120 -15.71 0.89 -4.24
N THR A 121 -16.41 1.90 -3.72
CA THR A 121 -17.87 2.02 -3.93
C THR A 121 -18.24 2.59 -5.30
N ASN A 122 -17.28 3.11 -6.06
CA ASN A 122 -17.46 3.70 -7.40
C ASN A 122 -16.30 3.32 -8.35
N PRO A 123 -16.02 2.02 -8.54
CA PRO A 123 -14.87 1.60 -9.34
C PRO A 123 -15.05 2.01 -10.80
N MET A 124 -13.94 2.33 -11.45
CA MET A 124 -13.97 2.68 -12.86
C MET A 124 -14.46 1.46 -13.67
N PRO A 125 -15.49 1.60 -14.52
CA PRO A 125 -15.98 0.49 -15.33
C PRO A 125 -14.91 0.02 -16.30
N THR A 126 -14.73 -1.30 -16.39
CA THR A 126 -13.79 -1.95 -17.30
C THR A 126 -14.54 -2.72 -18.38
N ASN A 127 -14.27 -2.45 -19.66
CA ASN A 127 -14.77 -3.30 -20.74
C ASN A 127 -13.92 -4.58 -20.82
N ASN A 128 -14.58 -5.75 -20.82
CA ASN A 128 -14.01 -7.08 -21.05
C ASN A 128 -13.11 -7.68 -19.95
N PHE A 129 -13.09 -7.12 -18.74
CA PHE A 129 -12.34 -7.67 -17.61
C PHE A 129 -13.16 -7.67 -16.32
N ILE A 130 -12.76 -8.53 -15.37
CA ILE A 130 -13.28 -8.51 -14.00
C ILE A 130 -13.05 -7.12 -13.41
N LEU A 131 -14.12 -6.55 -12.85
CA LEU A 131 -14.13 -5.22 -12.25
C LEU A 131 -13.03 -5.09 -11.20
N GLN A 132 -12.26 -4.01 -11.29
CA GLN A 132 -11.19 -3.68 -10.34
C GLN A 132 -11.75 -2.85 -9.19
N ASP A 133 -12.69 -3.46 -8.47
CA ASP A 133 -13.44 -2.87 -7.36
C ASP A 133 -12.72 -2.89 -6.02
N LYS A 134 -11.50 -3.41 -5.96
CA LYS A 134 -10.78 -3.54 -4.69
C LYS A 134 -9.28 -3.36 -4.80
N GLU A 135 -8.71 -2.87 -3.70
CA GLU A 135 -7.28 -2.91 -3.40
C GLU A 135 -7.00 -3.81 -2.21
N TYR A 136 -5.78 -4.33 -2.16
CA TYR A 136 -5.35 -5.31 -1.19
C TYR A 136 -4.30 -4.68 -0.29
N CYS A 137 -4.36 -4.97 1.00
CA CYS A 137 -3.26 -4.72 1.92
C CYS A 137 -2.95 -6.02 2.64
N MET A 138 -1.76 -6.57 2.41
CA MET A 138 -1.33 -7.76 3.13
C MET A 138 -0.87 -7.36 4.53
N ILE A 139 -1.39 -8.08 5.51
CA ILE A 139 -0.88 -8.07 6.88
C ILE A 139 0.16 -9.18 6.94
N ILE A 140 1.39 -8.86 7.31
CA ILE A 140 2.45 -9.85 7.54
C ILE A 140 2.90 -9.73 8.99
N TYR A 141 2.96 -10.86 9.70
CA TYR A 141 3.28 -10.87 11.12
C TYR A 141 3.99 -12.14 11.57
N SER A 142 4.86 -12.00 12.58
CA SER A 142 5.59 -13.14 13.13
C SER A 142 4.68 -14.08 13.90
N LYS A 143 4.94 -15.38 13.79
CA LYS A 143 4.33 -16.43 14.61
C LYS A 143 4.68 -16.33 16.10
N LYS A 144 5.78 -15.63 16.43
CA LYS A 144 6.34 -15.54 17.79
C LYS A 144 5.95 -14.27 18.53
N HIS A 145 5.58 -13.21 17.80
CA HIS A 145 5.27 -11.90 18.37
C HIS A 145 3.77 -11.64 18.35
N GLN A 146 3.28 -10.92 19.35
CA GLN A 146 1.89 -10.47 19.35
C GLN A 146 1.70 -9.33 18.35
N ILE A 147 0.53 -9.31 17.71
CA ILE A 147 0.10 -8.20 16.87
C ILE A 147 0.02 -6.93 17.74
N PRO A 148 0.65 -5.80 17.34
CA PRO A 148 0.65 -4.58 18.12
C PRO A 148 -0.76 -4.06 18.43
N ASN A 149 -1.03 -3.70 19.68
CA ASN A 149 -2.31 -3.14 20.14
C ASN A 149 -3.54 -3.96 19.70
N TYR A 150 -3.38 -5.27 19.53
CA TYR A 150 -4.46 -6.16 19.13
C TYR A 150 -5.61 -6.11 20.15
N GLN A 151 -6.79 -5.76 19.66
CA GLN A 151 -8.01 -5.70 20.45
C GLN A 151 -8.97 -6.76 19.92
N ASN A 152 -9.23 -7.76 20.74
CA ASN A 152 -10.06 -8.91 20.39
C ASN A 152 -11.57 -8.58 20.47
N ASN A 153 -12.03 -7.62 19.66
CA ASN A 153 -13.46 -7.29 19.54
C ASN A 153 -13.93 -7.40 18.08
N TYR A 154 -15.24 -7.50 17.89
CA TYR A 154 -15.86 -7.76 16.58
C TYR A 154 -15.49 -6.70 15.53
N GLU A 155 -15.56 -5.42 15.90
CA GLU A 155 -15.25 -4.30 15.01
C GLU A 155 -13.79 -4.32 14.56
N ASN A 156 -12.86 -4.58 15.49
CA ASN A 156 -11.44 -4.72 15.19
C ASN A 156 -11.07 -6.01 14.45
N LYS A 157 -12.00 -6.92 14.21
CA LYS A 157 -11.77 -8.09 13.34
C LYS A 157 -12.22 -7.85 11.91
N LYS A 158 -12.92 -6.74 11.62
CA LYS A 158 -13.30 -6.40 10.25
C LYS A 158 -12.05 -6.10 9.43
N THR A 159 -12.02 -6.66 8.23
CA THR A 159 -10.91 -6.55 7.27
C THR A 159 -11.30 -5.84 5.98
N ILE A 160 -12.54 -5.34 5.88
CA ILE A 160 -13.05 -4.67 4.69
C ILE A 160 -13.31 -3.20 5.00
N PHE A 161 -12.64 -2.32 4.27
CA PHE A 161 -12.90 -0.88 4.24
C PHE A 161 -13.77 -0.57 3.03
N LYS A 162 -14.85 0.19 3.21
CA LYS A 162 -15.73 0.63 2.11
C LYS A 162 -15.61 2.13 1.94
N ASN A 163 -14.94 2.56 0.88
CA ASN A 163 -14.72 3.99 0.59
C ASN A 163 -14.79 4.23 -0.92
N SER A 164 -15.27 5.41 -1.35
CA SER A 164 -15.21 5.78 -2.76
C SER A 164 -13.78 6.17 -3.18
N THR A 165 -13.53 6.11 -4.48
CA THR A 165 -12.33 6.61 -5.16
C THR A 165 -12.62 7.95 -5.81
N GLY A 166 -11.60 8.80 -5.95
CA GLY A 166 -11.68 10.02 -6.77
C GLY A 166 -11.46 11.33 -6.00
N SER A 167 -11.76 12.44 -6.65
CA SER A 167 -11.43 13.81 -6.23
C SER A 167 -12.01 14.23 -4.89
N ALA A 168 -13.05 13.56 -4.40
CA ALA A 168 -13.63 13.84 -3.08
C ALA A 168 -12.65 13.59 -1.92
N TYR A 169 -11.61 12.77 -2.14
CA TYR A 169 -10.58 12.47 -1.15
C TYR A 169 -9.16 12.80 -1.62
N LYS A 170 -8.97 13.24 -2.87
CA LYS A 170 -7.65 13.65 -3.34
C LYS A 170 -7.34 15.02 -2.76
N ILE A 171 -6.41 15.05 -1.82
CA ILE A 171 -5.85 16.28 -1.28
C ILE A 171 -4.69 16.74 -2.18
N THR A 172 -4.05 15.80 -2.88
CA THR A 172 -2.88 16.04 -3.72
C THR A 172 -3.13 15.68 -5.18
N GLU A 173 -2.17 16.04 -6.04
CA GLU A 173 -2.16 15.63 -7.44
C GLU A 173 -1.73 14.16 -7.65
N HIS A 174 -1.34 13.46 -6.58
CA HIS A 174 -0.81 12.11 -6.69
C HIS A 174 -1.84 11.14 -7.30
N PRO A 175 -1.45 10.33 -8.32
CA PRO A 175 -2.40 9.50 -9.03
C PRO A 175 -3.02 8.39 -8.16
N THR A 176 -2.24 7.86 -7.21
CA THR A 176 -2.59 6.69 -6.40
C THR A 176 -2.79 7.03 -4.92
N GLU A 177 -3.23 8.25 -4.59
CA GLU A 177 -3.57 8.66 -3.21
C GLU A 177 -4.70 7.79 -2.62
N LYS A 178 -4.47 7.26 -1.41
CA LYS A 178 -5.44 6.45 -0.66
C LYS A 178 -6.28 7.33 0.27
N PRO A 179 -7.54 6.98 0.55
CA PRO A 179 -8.36 7.71 1.53
C PRO A 179 -7.68 7.76 2.91
N LEU A 180 -7.56 8.97 3.47
CA LEU A 180 -6.89 9.20 4.75
C LEU A 180 -7.49 8.41 5.92
N ASN A 181 -8.81 8.20 5.91
CA ASN A 181 -9.51 7.48 6.97
C ASN A 181 -9.00 6.05 7.13
N ILE A 182 -8.65 5.37 6.02
CA ILE A 182 -8.13 4.00 6.06
C ILE A 182 -6.78 3.98 6.79
N PHE A 183 -5.88 4.90 6.47
CA PHE A 183 -4.58 5.02 7.15
C PHE A 183 -4.74 5.39 8.62
N TYR A 184 -5.66 6.31 8.92
CA TYR A 184 -5.97 6.69 10.30
C TYR A 184 -6.44 5.49 11.12
N ASP A 185 -7.41 4.71 10.60
CA ASP A 185 -7.94 3.53 11.29
C ASP A 185 -6.87 2.48 11.52
N LEU A 186 -6.04 2.19 10.51
CA LEU A 186 -4.94 1.23 10.63
C LEU A 186 -3.89 1.68 11.64
N ILE A 187 -3.49 2.95 11.64
CA ILE A 187 -2.55 3.51 12.62
C ILE A 187 -3.15 3.42 14.03
N GLN A 188 -4.41 3.80 14.23
CA GLN A 188 -5.05 3.74 15.54
C GLN A 188 -5.16 2.31 16.07
N LYS A 189 -5.41 1.36 15.18
CA LYS A 189 -5.52 -0.07 15.49
C LYS A 189 -4.18 -0.68 15.89
N TYR A 190 -3.09 -0.33 15.21
CA TYR A 190 -1.79 -1.01 15.35
C TYR A 190 -0.66 -0.18 15.95
N ARG A 191 -0.89 1.09 16.31
CA ARG A 191 0.12 1.90 17.01
C ARG A 191 0.45 1.29 18.38
N ARG A 192 1.71 1.44 18.80
CA ARG A 192 2.09 1.13 20.19
C ARG A 192 1.41 2.12 21.14
N ARG A 193 0.71 1.62 22.16
CA ARG A 193 0.26 2.46 23.29
C ARG A 193 1.46 2.74 24.19
N LEU A 194 1.76 4.02 24.41
CA LEU A 194 2.65 4.43 25.50
C LEU A 194 1.92 4.10 26.80
N LYS A 195 2.57 3.31 27.66
CA LYS A 195 2.12 3.09 29.04
C LYS A 195 2.39 4.32 29.87
#